data_AF-A0A7J2HR12-F1
#
_entry.id   AF-A0A7J2HR12-F1
#
_cell.length_a   1.000
_cell.length_b   1.000
_cell.length_c   1.000
_cell.angle_alpha   90.00
_cell.angle_beta   90.00
_cell.angle_gamma   90.00
#
_symmetry.space_group_name_H-M   'P 1'
#
loop_
_entity.id
_entity.type
_entity.pdbx_description
1 polymer ?
#
loop_
_entity_poly.entity_id
_entity_poly.type
_entity_poly.pdbx_seq_one_letter_code
_entity_poly.pdbx_strand_id
1 'polypeptide(L)'
;MSPPVIGFIDNESISRSLSRYLFVTKHVRGLVLDIGCGSCYGISIIKRIGGDKVYTIGLDIDVDLLSYGRLIYDVDDLIVASAEFLPFRKRSFDSVICLELIEHLSKKGQIKLCQGINAILKRNGFSIYLNSK
;
A
#
# COMPACT_ATOMS: atom_id res chain seq x y z
N MET A 1 27.53 -0.72 9.48
CA MET A 1 26.26 -0.13 9.97
C MET A 1 25.27 -0.18 8.84
N SER A 2 24.31 -1.10 8.89
CA SER A 2 23.23 -1.17 7.91
C SER A 2 22.39 0.11 8.03
N PRO A 3 22.00 0.76 6.92
CA PRO A 3 21.14 1.93 7.01
C PRO A 3 19.82 1.49 7.66
N PRO A 4 19.30 2.21 8.67
CA PRO A 4 18.08 1.81 9.33
C PRO A 4 16.96 1.89 8.31
N VAL A 5 16.34 0.74 8.11
CA VAL A 5 15.05 0.52 7.46
C VAL A 5 13.95 1.43 8.01
N ILE A 6 14.18 2.00 9.20
CA ILE A 6 13.22 2.76 9.98
C ILE A 6 13.92 3.95 10.65
N GLY A 7 14.48 4.87 9.87
CA GLY A 7 15.24 6.04 10.35
C GLY A 7 14.43 7.31 10.61
N PHE A 8 13.11 7.31 10.38
CA PHE A 8 12.28 8.53 10.35
C PHE A 8 10.98 8.45 11.18
N ILE A 9 10.75 7.36 11.92
CA ILE A 9 9.45 7.08 12.55
C ILE A 9 9.68 6.58 14.00
N ASP A 10 8.91 7.10 14.96
CA ASP A 10 8.97 6.66 16.36
C ASP A 10 8.47 5.20 16.55
N ASN A 11 8.86 4.57 17.67
CA ASN A 11 8.53 3.18 17.99
C ASN A 11 7.02 2.88 18.03
N GLU A 12 6.20 3.86 18.42
CA GLU A 12 4.75 3.68 18.54
C GLU A 12 4.10 3.62 17.15
N SER A 13 4.50 4.52 16.25
CA SER A 13 4.05 4.57 14.87
C SER A 13 4.47 3.31 14.08
N ILE A 14 5.64 2.74 14.39
CA ILE A 14 6.07 1.44 13.83
C ILE A 14 5.15 0.31 14.30
N SER A 15 4.92 0.19 15.62
CA SER A 15 4.07 -0.85 16.20
C SER A 15 2.65 -0.83 15.63
N ARG A 16 2.12 0.39 15.46
CA ARG A 16 0.80 0.63 14.88
C ARG A 16 0.76 0.24 13.41
N SER A 17 1.74 0.65 12.60
CA SER A 17 1.85 0.25 11.19
C SER A 17 1.95 -1.26 11.03
N LEU A 18 2.82 -1.92 11.82
CA LEU A 18 2.97 -3.36 11.84
C LEU A 18 1.64 -4.07 12.15
N SER A 19 0.93 -3.63 13.19
CA SER A 19 -0.36 -4.20 13.58
C SER A 19 -1.40 -4.14 12.46
N ARG A 20 -1.43 -3.03 11.70
CA ARG A 20 -2.34 -2.89 10.55
C ARG A 20 -1.95 -3.80 9.39
N TYR A 21 -0.67 -3.90 9.05
CA TYR A 21 -0.23 -4.83 8.01
C TYR A 21 -0.50 -6.28 8.39
N LEU A 22 -0.30 -6.67 9.65
CA LEU A 22 -0.69 -7.98 10.16
C LEU A 22 -2.20 -8.22 10.04
N PHE A 23 -3.04 -7.22 10.33
CA PHE A 23 -4.47 -7.32 10.09
C PHE A 23 -4.81 -7.50 8.60
N VAL A 24 -4.19 -6.70 7.72
CA VAL A 24 -4.37 -6.77 6.27
C VAL A 24 -4.04 -8.16 5.73
N THR A 25 -2.94 -8.78 6.19
CA THR A 25 -2.50 -10.11 5.71
C THR A 25 -3.53 -11.22 5.91
N LYS A 26 -4.47 -11.07 6.86
CA LYS A 26 -5.52 -12.05 7.12
C LYS A 26 -6.67 -12.01 6.10
N HIS A 27 -6.73 -10.94 5.31
CA HIS A 27 -7.89 -10.64 4.46
C HIS A 27 -7.53 -10.61 2.98
N VAL A 28 -6.38 -10.02 2.62
CA VAL A 28 -5.98 -9.80 1.21
C VAL A 28 -5.71 -11.09 0.46
N ARG A 29 -5.99 -11.06 -0.85
CA ARG A 29 -5.83 -12.20 -1.77
C ARG A 29 -5.68 -11.73 -3.21
N GLY A 30 -5.13 -12.59 -4.07
CA GLY A 30 -5.01 -12.35 -5.51
C GLY A 30 -4.08 -11.19 -5.82
N LEU A 31 -4.45 -10.37 -6.81
CA LEU A 31 -3.69 -9.16 -7.13
C LEU A 31 -4.04 -8.03 -6.15
N VAL A 32 -3.04 -7.60 -5.39
CA VAL A 32 -3.14 -6.63 -4.30
C VAL A 32 -2.42 -5.33 -4.69
N LEU A 33 -3.10 -4.18 -4.53
CA LEU A 33 -2.46 -2.87 -4.61
C LEU A 33 -2.29 -2.29 -3.20
N ASP A 34 -1.09 -1.82 -2.85
CA ASP A 34 -0.85 -0.99 -1.66
C ASP A 34 -0.64 0.48 -2.08
N ILE A 35 -1.61 1.34 -1.75
CA ILE A 35 -1.62 2.77 -2.09
C ILE A 35 -0.97 3.55 -0.95
N GLY A 36 0.09 4.30 -1.24
CA GLY A 36 0.91 4.94 -0.21
C GLY A 36 1.86 3.94 0.45
N CYS A 37 2.45 3.03 -0.34
CA CYS A 37 3.24 1.93 0.20
C CYS A 37 4.60 2.37 0.83
N GLY A 38 4.98 3.64 0.66
CA GLY A 38 6.21 4.22 1.20
C GLY A 38 7.45 3.38 0.88
N SER A 39 8.21 3.04 1.92
CA SER A 39 9.42 2.21 1.80
C SER A 39 9.14 0.73 1.49
N CYS A 40 7.89 0.34 1.25
CA CYS A 40 7.48 -1.04 0.93
C CYS A 40 7.64 -2.07 2.07
N TYR A 41 7.89 -1.63 3.31
CA TYR A 41 7.94 -2.51 4.49
C TYR A 41 6.69 -3.39 4.61
N GLY A 42 5.51 -2.78 4.47
CA GLY A 42 4.24 -3.48 4.56
C GLY A 42 4.02 -4.52 3.47
N ILE A 43 4.42 -4.19 2.24
CA ILE A 43 4.44 -5.13 1.12
C ILE A 43 5.31 -6.35 1.45
N SER A 44 6.50 -6.14 2.04
CA SER A 44 7.37 -7.24 2.46
C SER A 44 6.69 -8.18 3.46
N ILE A 45 5.92 -7.64 4.41
CA ILE A 45 5.14 -8.42 5.37
C ILE A 45 4.03 -9.21 4.65
N ILE A 46 3.27 -8.56 3.78
CA ILE A 46 2.17 -9.18 3.03
C ILE A 46 2.68 -10.33 2.17
N LYS A 47 3.77 -10.12 1.42
CA LYS A 47 4.40 -11.18 0.61
C LYS A 47 4.82 -12.36 1.47
N ARG A 48 5.51 -12.11 2.59
CA ARG A 48 6.04 -13.16 3.47
C ARG A 48 4.94 -14.00 4.13
N ILE A 49 3.83 -13.39 4.54
CA ILE A 49 2.73 -14.09 5.23
C ILE A 49 1.73 -14.68 4.23
N GLY A 50 1.40 -13.94 3.17
CA GLY A 50 0.41 -14.35 2.18
C GLY A 50 0.91 -15.42 1.21
N GLY A 51 2.24 -15.46 0.96
CA GLY A 51 2.85 -16.40 0.03
C GLY A 51 2.22 -16.33 -1.36
N ASP A 52 2.04 -17.49 -2.01
CA ASP A 52 1.50 -17.59 -3.38
C ASP A 52 0.04 -17.12 -3.53
N LYS A 53 -0.65 -16.85 -2.42
CA LYS A 53 -2.04 -16.35 -2.45
C LYS A 53 -2.12 -14.87 -2.84
N VAL A 54 -1.01 -14.16 -2.83
CA VAL A 54 -0.97 -12.70 -3.06
C VAL A 54 0.13 -12.33 -4.04
N TYR A 55 -0.20 -11.43 -4.96
CA TYR A 55 0.77 -10.70 -5.77
C TYR A 55 0.59 -9.22 -5.48
N THR A 56 1.63 -8.56 -4.99
CA THR A 56 1.55 -7.18 -4.48
C THR A 56 2.17 -6.20 -5.45
N ILE A 57 1.45 -5.13 -5.76
CA ILE A 57 1.95 -3.95 -6.46
C ILE A 57 1.93 -2.78 -5.46
N GLY A 58 3.01 -2.00 -5.40
CA GLY A 58 3.10 -0.79 -4.61
C GLY A 58 2.89 0.46 -5.45
N LEU A 59 2.19 1.45 -4.89
CA LEU A 59 2.07 2.79 -5.46
C LEU A 59 2.42 3.83 -4.41
N ASP A 60 3.32 4.75 -4.73
CA ASP A 60 3.61 5.92 -3.91
C ASP A 60 4.00 7.11 -4.79
N ILE A 61 3.89 8.33 -4.28
CA ILE A 61 4.34 9.54 -4.98
C ILE A 61 5.84 9.77 -4.81
N ASP A 62 6.43 9.23 -3.74
CA ASP A 62 7.83 9.41 -3.39
C ASP A 62 8.71 8.34 -4.06
N VAL A 63 9.43 8.75 -5.11
CA VAL A 63 10.32 7.88 -5.88
C VAL A 63 11.52 7.39 -5.06
N ASP A 64 11.98 8.16 -4.08
CA ASP A 64 13.15 7.80 -3.27
C ASP A 64 12.78 6.68 -2.29
N LEU A 65 11.58 6.75 -1.69
CA LEU A 65 11.04 5.68 -0.85
C LEU A 65 10.83 4.39 -1.65
N LEU A 66 10.30 4.47 -2.87
CA LEU A 66 10.14 3.31 -3.74
C LEU A 66 11.48 2.70 -4.15
N SER A 67 12.47 3.54 -4.47
CA SER A 67 13.82 3.10 -4.81
C SER A 67 14.49 2.39 -3.63
N TYR A 68 14.34 2.95 -2.42
CA TYR A 68 14.77 2.32 -1.18
C TYR A 68 14.08 0.97 -0.96
N GLY A 69 12.75 0.94 -1.12
CA GLY A 69 11.95 -0.26 -0.90
C GLY A 69 12.32 -1.41 -1.84
N ARG A 70 12.56 -1.11 -3.12
CA ARG A 70 13.07 -2.09 -4.08
C ARG A 70 14.40 -2.69 -3.63
N LEU A 71 15.36 -1.85 -3.23
CA LEU A 71 16.70 -2.31 -2.85
C LEU A 71 16.71 -3.15 -1.57
N ILE A 72 15.88 -2.78 -0.59
CA ILE A 72 15.94 -3.33 0.77
C ILE A 72 14.98 -4.51 0.97
N TYR A 73 13.82 -4.48 0.32
CA TYR A 73 12.77 -5.48 0.51
C TYR A 73 12.50 -6.34 -0.72
N ASP A 74 13.27 -6.19 -1.80
CA ASP A 74 13.13 -6.99 -3.02
C ASP A 74 11.71 -6.92 -3.59
N VAL A 75 11.22 -5.68 -3.76
CA VAL A 75 9.89 -5.38 -4.31
C VAL A 75 10.03 -4.71 -5.67
N ASP A 76 9.66 -5.44 -6.73
CA ASP A 76 9.85 -4.97 -8.10
C ASP A 76 8.65 -4.24 -8.70
N ASP A 77 7.42 -4.61 -8.37
CA ASP A 77 6.23 -4.00 -8.97
C ASP A 77 5.83 -2.72 -8.24
N LEU A 78 6.60 -1.66 -8.48
CA LEU A 78 6.40 -0.34 -7.89
C LEU A 78 6.06 0.70 -8.95
N ILE A 79 5.08 1.54 -8.65
CA ILE A 79 4.57 2.58 -9.54
C ILE A 79 4.64 3.93 -8.85
N VAL A 80 5.34 4.88 -9.47
CA VAL A 80 5.35 6.27 -9.03
C VAL A 80 4.08 6.97 -9.54
N ALA A 81 3.13 7.26 -8.66
CA ALA A 81 1.91 7.99 -9.02
C ALA A 81 1.24 8.63 -7.80
N SER A 82 0.43 9.65 -8.04
CA SER A 82 -0.43 10.21 -7.00
C SER A 82 -1.61 9.27 -6.72
N ALA A 83 -1.97 9.11 -5.45
CA ALA A 83 -3.19 8.41 -5.03
C ALA A 83 -4.48 9.05 -5.61
N GLU A 84 -4.44 10.32 -6.02
CA GLU A 84 -5.55 10.99 -6.70
C GLU A 84 -5.76 10.52 -8.16
N PHE A 85 -4.78 9.82 -8.76
CA PHE A 85 -4.84 9.34 -10.12
C PHE A 85 -4.19 7.96 -10.24
N LEU A 86 -5.02 6.92 -10.11
CA LEU A 86 -4.57 5.54 -10.14
C LEU A 86 -4.42 5.05 -11.59
N PRO A 87 -3.20 4.78 -12.09
CA PRO A 87 -2.93 4.51 -13.51
C PRO A 87 -3.19 3.04 -13.88
N PHE A 88 -4.30 2.49 -13.45
CA PHE A 88 -4.61 1.07 -13.64
C PHE A 88 -5.86 0.84 -14.47
N ARG A 89 -5.90 -0.33 -15.13
CA ARG A 89 -7.10 -0.78 -15.83
C ARG A 89 -8.24 -0.97 -14.84
N LYS A 90 -9.46 -0.65 -15.27
CA LYS A 90 -10.68 -0.95 -14.51
C LYS A 90 -10.78 -2.44 -14.18
N ARG A 91 -11.30 -2.78 -13.00
CA ARG A 91 -11.55 -4.16 -12.55
C ARG A 91 -10.33 -5.09 -12.64
N SER A 92 -9.17 -4.61 -12.22
CA SER A 92 -7.90 -5.33 -12.27
C SER A 92 -7.48 -5.94 -10.93
N PHE A 93 -7.84 -5.34 -9.79
CA PHE A 93 -7.39 -5.77 -8.47
C PHE A 93 -8.42 -6.60 -7.70
N ASP A 94 -7.94 -7.63 -7.00
CA ASP A 94 -8.73 -8.44 -6.06
C ASP A 94 -8.76 -7.80 -4.67
N SER A 95 -7.69 -7.10 -4.28
CA SER A 95 -7.60 -6.38 -3.01
C SER A 95 -6.91 -5.03 -3.21
N VAL A 96 -7.40 -3.99 -2.54
CA VAL A 96 -6.73 -2.67 -2.50
C VAL A 96 -6.55 -2.24 -1.06
N ILE A 97 -5.34 -1.85 -0.69
CA ILE A 97 -4.98 -1.38 0.64
C ILE A 97 -4.71 0.12 0.56
N CYS A 98 -5.24 0.87 1.52
CA CYS A 98 -4.97 2.30 1.70
C CYS A 98 -4.91 2.58 3.20
N LEU A 99 -3.71 2.62 3.77
CA LEU A 99 -3.49 2.86 5.20
C LEU A 99 -2.87 4.24 5.40
N GLU A 100 -3.35 5.01 6.37
CA GLU A 100 -2.74 6.29 6.82
C GLU A 100 -2.47 7.33 5.73
N LEU A 101 -3.24 7.31 4.63
CA LEU A 101 -2.99 8.17 3.47
C LEU A 101 -4.12 9.17 3.21
N ILE A 102 -5.38 8.76 3.36
CA ILE A 102 -6.52 9.57 2.87
C ILE A 102 -6.63 10.90 3.62
N GLU A 103 -6.24 10.92 4.89
CA GLU A 103 -6.29 12.09 5.77
C GLU A 103 -5.34 13.20 5.35
N HIS A 104 -4.30 12.86 4.58
CA HIS A 104 -3.36 13.80 4.01
C HIS A 104 -3.86 14.41 2.69
N LEU A 105 -4.92 13.86 2.10
CA LEU A 105 -5.51 14.37 0.86
C LEU A 105 -6.54 15.46 1.13
N SER A 106 -6.63 16.43 0.21
CA SER A 106 -7.74 17.38 0.15
C SER A 106 -9.09 16.64 -0.01
N LYS A 107 -10.21 17.25 0.39
CA LYS A 107 -11.56 16.66 0.15
C LYS A 107 -11.77 16.17 -1.29
N LYS A 108 -11.28 16.96 -2.27
CA LYS A 108 -11.34 16.59 -3.68
C LYS A 108 -10.47 15.37 -3.98
N GLY A 109 -9.26 15.31 -3.41
CA GLY A 109 -8.36 14.17 -3.54
C GLY A 109 -8.94 12.89 -2.93
N GLN A 110 -9.57 12.98 -1.75
CA GLN A 110 -10.25 11.84 -1.12
C GLN A 110 -11.35 11.27 -2.02
N ILE A 111 -12.18 12.14 -2.62
CA ILE A 111 -13.23 11.71 -3.56
C ILE A 111 -12.61 10.99 -4.77
N LYS A 112 -11.56 11.56 -5.37
CA LYS A 112 -10.88 10.94 -6.51
C LYS A 112 -10.27 9.59 -6.15
N LEU A 113 -9.62 9.47 -4.99
CA LEU A 113 -9.05 8.22 -4.51
C LEU A 113 -10.15 7.15 -4.37
N CYS A 114 -11.25 7.47 -3.69
CA CYS A 114 -12.37 6.54 -3.53
C CYS A 114 -12.97 6.10 -4.88
N GLN A 115 -13.15 7.04 -5.82
CA GLN A 115 -13.63 6.74 -7.17
C GLN A 115 -12.63 5.85 -7.93
N GLY A 116 -11.33 6.14 -7.82
CA GLY A 116 -10.25 5.37 -8.41
C GLY A 116 -10.23 3.94 -7.89
N ILE A 117 -10.22 3.76 -6.57
CA ILE A 117 -10.26 2.44 -5.91
C ILE A 117 -11.46 1.63 -6.41
N ASN A 118 -12.66 2.23 -6.39
CA ASN A 118 -13.86 1.55 -6.87
C ASN A 118 -13.78 1.17 -8.36
N ALA A 119 -13.15 2.00 -9.19
CA ALA A 119 -13.00 1.71 -10.61
C ALA A 119 -12.03 0.54 -10.89
N ILE A 120 -10.96 0.42 -10.11
CA ILE A 120 -9.91 -0.60 -10.32
C ILE A 120 -10.23 -1.94 -9.63
N LEU A 121 -11.12 -1.96 -8.64
CA LEU A 121 -11.55 -3.19 -7.98
C LEU A 121 -12.37 -4.09 -8.93
N LYS A 122 -12.07 -5.39 -8.91
CA LYS A 122 -12.92 -6.43 -9.51
C LYS A 122 -14.28 -6.46 -8.82
N ARG A 123 -15.29 -7.07 -9.48
CA ARG A 123 -16.66 -7.18 -8.94
C ARG A 123 -16.74 -7.81 -7.54
N ASN A 124 -15.86 -8.76 -7.25
CA ASN A 124 -15.76 -9.45 -5.95
C ASN A 124 -14.47 -9.06 -5.19
N GLY A 125 -13.82 -7.99 -5.62
CA GLY A 125 -12.70 -7.41 -4.91
C GLY A 125 -13.19 -6.55 -3.75
N PHE A 126 -12.30 -6.26 -2.82
CA PHE A 126 -12.60 -5.39 -1.69
C PHE A 126 -11.40 -4.48 -1.41
N SER A 127 -11.66 -3.38 -0.70
CA SER A 127 -10.61 -2.52 -0.17
C SER A 127 -10.56 -2.57 1.35
N ILE A 128 -9.36 -2.43 1.90
CA ILE A 128 -9.15 -2.16 3.32
C ILE A 128 -8.65 -0.73 3.45
N TYR A 129 -9.36 0.02 4.27
CA TYR A 129 -9.03 1.40 4.60
C TYR A 129 -8.90 1.52 6.13
N LEU A 130 -7.78 2.06 6.60
CA LEU A 130 -7.55 2.38 8.02
C LEU A 130 -6.84 3.74 8.10
N ASN A 131 -7.26 4.58 9.04
CA ASN A 131 -6.69 5.90 9.31
C ASN A 131 -6.21 6.04 10.75
N SER A 132 -5.54 7.16 11.05
CA SER A 132 -4.99 7.44 12.37
C SER A 132 -5.99 8.01 13.39
N LYS A 133 -7.27 8.21 13.02
CA LYS A 133 -8.27 8.88 13.87
C LYS A 133 -9.35 7.95 14.38
#